data_AF-A0A0W0ZWK2-F1
#
_entry.id   AF-A0A0W0ZWK2-F1
#
_cell.length_a   1.000
_cell.length_b   1.000
_cell.length_c   1.000
_cell.angle_alpha   90.00
_cell.angle_beta   90.00
_cell.angle_gamma   90.00
#
_symmetry.space_group_name_H-M   'P 1'
#
loop_
_entity.id
_entity.type
_entity.pdbx_description
1 polymer ?
#
loop_
_entity_poly.entity_id
_entity_poly.type
_entity_poly.pdbx_seq_one_letter_code
_entity_poly.pdbx_strand_id
1 'polypeptide(L)'
;MRVVIDSECHSIPEKAKSLNSEGTVLLNFLLSLGYNPENPPVADLLKEYHNLEGAWLVLTPVHWEATHNDAMIVALGTDLHLEQHESKLWFDLFSQYLAEEGAVLYYHDAETWLLSNHKNLFVNAKPPYRLLHQSLMPELTQLDKTMHWQKFITESQMFFASKPNQSLANGLWVWGDAKLKNKIPINICVDEHFYSLAQICSTQVTLYSSDITLKDYQILLLTEFSMLSEQHQKELKKMSVHWYWNNLAYSTSAHSWYTRLWRKLIHAY
;
A
#
# COMPACT_ATOMS: atom_id res chain seq x y z
N MET A 1 -6.72 17.66 5.50
CA MET A 1 -5.70 16.77 6.07
C MET A 1 -6.01 15.33 5.69
N ARG A 2 -4.97 14.53 5.42
CA ARG A 2 -5.04 13.08 5.24
C ARG A 2 -4.35 12.42 6.43
N VAL A 3 -4.94 11.37 6.98
CA VAL A 3 -4.39 10.58 8.08
C VAL A 3 -4.26 9.16 7.58
N VAL A 4 -3.03 8.69 7.43
CA VAL A 4 -2.66 7.38 6.91
C VAL A 4 -2.13 6.56 8.08
N ILE A 5 -2.73 5.41 8.34
CA ILE A 5 -2.45 4.59 9.52
C ILE A 5 -2.16 3.17 9.07
N ASP A 6 -1.02 2.63 9.51
CA ASP A 6 -0.61 1.25 9.26
C ASP A 6 -1.28 0.27 10.21
N SER A 7 -2.61 0.34 10.24
CA SER A 7 -3.43 -0.57 11.02
C SER A 7 -4.75 -0.79 10.32
N GLU A 8 -5.47 -1.81 10.75
CA GLU A 8 -6.85 -2.01 10.35
C GLU A 8 -7.79 -1.11 11.17
N CYS A 9 -8.93 -0.78 10.56
CA CYS A 9 -10.03 -0.15 11.26
C CYS A 9 -11.22 -1.11 11.33
N HIS A 10 -11.79 -1.24 12.51
CA HIS A 10 -12.90 -2.16 12.75
C HIS A 10 -14.29 -1.53 12.56
N SER A 11 -14.39 -0.19 12.51
CA SER A 11 -15.69 0.47 12.36
C SER A 11 -15.58 1.84 11.69
N ILE A 12 -16.46 2.09 10.73
CA ILE A 12 -16.61 3.40 10.08
C ILE A 12 -17.66 4.22 10.87
N PRO A 13 -17.40 5.49 11.20
CA PRO A 13 -18.40 6.35 11.84
C PRO A 13 -19.65 6.52 10.96
N GLU A 14 -20.86 6.49 11.55
CA GLU A 14 -22.16 6.50 10.84
C GLU A 14 -22.34 7.60 9.78
N LYS A 15 -21.71 8.78 9.97
CA LYS A 15 -21.84 9.94 9.09
C LYS A 15 -20.63 10.15 8.18
N ALA A 16 -19.70 9.20 8.15
CA ALA A 16 -18.53 9.29 7.30
C ALA A 16 -18.89 8.94 5.85
N LYS A 17 -18.23 9.60 4.90
CA LYS A 17 -18.33 9.25 3.48
C LYS A 17 -17.24 8.24 3.15
N SER A 18 -17.64 7.09 2.62
CA SER A 18 -16.70 6.04 2.18
C SER A 18 -15.73 6.54 1.11
N LEU A 19 -14.49 6.07 1.19
CA LEU A 19 -13.42 6.25 0.21
C LEU A 19 -12.82 4.87 -0.10
N ASN A 20 -11.99 4.79 -1.14
CA ASN A 20 -11.25 3.58 -1.43
C ASN A 20 -9.91 3.60 -0.68
N SER A 21 -9.63 2.55 0.09
CA SER A 21 -8.26 2.23 0.52
C SER A 21 -7.52 1.61 -0.66
N GLU A 22 -6.20 1.80 -0.70
CA GLU A 22 -5.33 1.11 -1.64
C GLU A 22 -4.71 -0.17 -1.05
N GLY A 23 -5.14 -0.59 0.15
CA GLY A 23 -4.80 -1.88 0.75
C GLY A 23 -3.62 -1.87 1.73
N THR A 24 -2.66 -0.96 1.55
CA THR A 24 -1.49 -0.83 2.44
C THR A 24 -1.20 0.62 2.79
N VAL A 25 -0.48 0.82 3.90
CA VAL A 25 -0.02 2.13 4.36
C VAL A 25 0.79 2.85 3.28
N LEU A 26 1.69 2.14 2.59
CA LEU A 26 2.56 2.72 1.56
C LEU A 26 1.77 3.18 0.35
N LEU A 27 0.79 2.39 -0.10
CA LEU A 27 -0.06 2.74 -1.23
C LEU A 27 -0.98 3.93 -0.88
N ASN A 28 -1.57 3.91 0.32
CA ASN A 28 -2.38 5.02 0.83
C ASN A 28 -1.56 6.31 1.03
N PHE A 29 -0.29 6.18 1.42
CA PHE A 29 0.64 7.30 1.54
C PHE A 29 0.98 7.90 0.17
N LEU A 30 1.31 7.08 -0.83
CA LEU A 30 1.57 7.53 -2.19
C LEU A 30 0.33 8.17 -2.83
N LEU A 31 -0.86 7.61 -2.61
CA LEU A 31 -2.13 8.25 -3.00
C LEU A 31 -2.27 9.63 -2.33
N SER A 32 -1.93 9.73 -1.04
CA SER A 32 -2.00 10.98 -0.27
C SER A 32 -1.05 12.07 -0.77
N LEU A 33 0.07 11.67 -1.37
CA LEU A 33 1.03 12.53 -2.08
C LEU A 33 0.60 12.88 -3.52
N GLY A 34 -0.49 12.29 -4.02
CA GLY A 34 -1.05 12.57 -5.34
C GLY A 34 -0.48 11.71 -6.47
N TYR A 35 0.12 10.56 -6.17
CA TYR A 35 0.48 9.58 -7.19
C TYR A 35 -0.75 8.85 -7.73
N ASN A 36 -0.64 8.34 -8.97
CA ASN A 36 -1.69 7.55 -9.59
C ASN A 36 -1.77 6.18 -8.90
N PRO A 37 -2.90 5.79 -8.30
CA PRO A 37 -3.03 4.50 -7.62
C PRO A 37 -3.00 3.29 -8.57
N GLU A 38 -3.23 3.48 -9.86
CA GLU A 38 -3.12 2.41 -10.87
C GLU A 38 -1.66 2.03 -11.18
N ASN A 39 -0.71 2.93 -10.94
CA ASN A 39 0.72 2.68 -11.12
C ASN A 39 1.53 3.55 -10.15
N PRO A 40 1.53 3.22 -8.85
CA PRO A 40 2.23 4.00 -7.84
C PRO A 40 3.72 3.60 -7.78
N PRO A 41 4.63 4.53 -7.47
CA PRO A 41 6.07 4.29 -7.52
C PRO A 41 6.60 3.58 -6.25
N VAL A 42 5.98 2.45 -5.88
CA VAL A 42 6.33 1.71 -4.65
C VAL A 42 7.72 1.10 -4.74
N ALA A 43 8.07 0.46 -5.86
CA ALA A 43 9.40 -0.13 -6.02
C ALA A 43 10.51 0.92 -5.95
N ASP A 44 10.30 2.07 -6.59
CA ASP A 44 11.26 3.17 -6.60
C ASP A 44 11.39 3.80 -5.20
N LEU A 45 10.28 3.94 -4.45
CA LEU A 45 10.31 4.36 -3.05
C LEU A 45 11.11 3.40 -2.16
N LEU A 46 10.83 2.10 -2.25
CA LEU A 46 11.48 1.10 -1.42
C LEU A 46 12.95 0.92 -1.78
N LYS A 47 13.30 1.05 -3.06
CA LYS A 47 14.68 1.08 -3.53
C LYS A 47 15.45 2.22 -2.84
N GLU A 48 14.93 3.45 -2.87
CA GLU A 48 15.59 4.58 -2.21
C GLU A 48 15.65 4.39 -0.69
N TYR A 49 14.61 3.82 -0.08
CA TYR A 49 14.55 3.52 1.36
C TYR A 49 15.61 2.50 1.80
N HIS A 50 15.84 1.47 1.01
CA HIS A 50 16.82 0.41 1.28
C HIS A 50 18.20 0.70 0.68
N ASN A 51 18.41 1.86 0.05
CA ASN A 51 19.63 2.24 -0.68
C ASN A 51 20.05 1.21 -1.75
N LEU A 52 19.07 0.69 -2.51
CA LEU A 52 19.32 -0.28 -3.57
C LEU A 52 19.70 0.42 -4.89
N GLU A 53 20.64 -0.16 -5.64
CA GLU A 53 21.03 0.38 -6.95
C GLU A 53 20.18 -0.19 -8.09
N GLY A 54 20.07 0.55 -9.19
CA GLY A 54 19.39 0.10 -10.41
C GLY A 54 17.86 0.27 -10.39
N ALA A 55 17.19 -0.46 -11.27
CA ALA A 55 15.72 -0.47 -11.38
C ALA A 55 15.15 -1.69 -10.66
N TRP A 56 14.01 -1.52 -10.00
CA TRP A 56 13.33 -2.56 -9.22
C TRP A 56 11.85 -2.59 -9.55
N LEU A 57 11.25 -3.76 -9.38
CA LEU A 57 9.80 -4.00 -9.47
C LEU A 57 9.33 -4.63 -8.16
N VAL A 58 8.03 -4.51 -7.86
CA VAL A 58 7.41 -5.18 -6.73
C VAL A 58 6.93 -6.57 -7.15
N LEU A 59 7.19 -7.55 -6.29
CA LEU A 59 6.54 -8.87 -6.31
C LEU A 59 5.66 -9.00 -5.06
N THR A 60 4.40 -9.37 -5.24
CA THR A 60 3.46 -9.59 -4.14
C THR A 60 2.97 -11.04 -4.16
N PRO A 61 3.12 -11.79 -3.06
CA PRO A 61 2.48 -13.10 -2.89
C PRO A 61 0.95 -12.98 -2.97
N VAL A 62 0.34 -13.94 -3.67
CA VAL A 62 -1.09 -13.93 -4.01
C VAL A 62 -1.62 -15.36 -4.12
N HIS A 63 -2.93 -15.53 -3.89
CA HIS A 63 -3.67 -16.75 -4.25
C HIS A 63 -4.50 -16.48 -5.49
N TRP A 64 -4.22 -17.27 -6.53
CA TRP A 64 -4.91 -17.24 -7.81
C TRP A 64 -5.89 -18.39 -7.90
N GLU A 65 -7.07 -18.13 -8.44
CA GLU A 65 -7.98 -19.17 -8.90
C GLU A 65 -8.15 -19.08 -10.41
N ALA A 66 -7.91 -20.19 -11.10
CA ALA A 66 -8.19 -20.32 -12.52
C ALA A 66 -9.48 -21.13 -12.70
N THR A 67 -10.36 -20.62 -13.55
CA THR A 67 -11.56 -21.31 -14.03
C THR A 67 -11.38 -21.67 -15.52
N HIS A 68 -12.40 -22.25 -16.16
CA HIS A 68 -12.31 -22.68 -17.56
C HIS A 68 -11.99 -21.51 -18.52
N ASN A 69 -12.35 -20.27 -18.19
CA ASN A 69 -12.23 -19.11 -19.09
C ASN A 69 -11.70 -17.83 -18.43
N ASP A 70 -11.31 -17.89 -17.16
CA ASP A 70 -10.85 -16.72 -16.42
C ASP A 70 -9.83 -17.10 -15.34
N ALA A 71 -9.10 -16.10 -14.86
CA ALA A 71 -8.23 -16.19 -13.70
C ALA A 71 -8.44 -14.96 -12.81
N MET A 72 -8.41 -15.15 -11.49
CA MET A 72 -8.62 -14.08 -10.52
C MET A 72 -7.63 -14.20 -9.36
N ILE A 73 -7.19 -13.08 -8.81
CA ILE A 73 -6.55 -13.04 -7.49
C ILE A 73 -7.69 -13.02 -6.47
N VAL A 74 -7.75 -14.00 -5.57
CA VAL A 74 -8.83 -14.13 -4.58
C VAL A 74 -8.37 -13.95 -3.14
N ALA A 75 -7.06 -13.96 -2.90
CA ALA A 75 -6.46 -13.60 -1.62
C ALA A 75 -5.07 -13.00 -1.81
N LEU A 76 -4.70 -12.10 -0.90
CA LEU A 76 -3.38 -11.48 -0.78
C LEU A 76 -3.21 -10.95 0.64
N GLY A 77 -1.98 -10.60 1.03
CA GLY A 77 -1.69 -10.04 2.35
C GLY A 77 -2.19 -10.91 3.50
N THR A 78 -2.93 -10.33 4.45
CA THR A 78 -3.47 -11.03 5.63
C THR A 78 -4.43 -12.17 5.27
N ASP A 79 -5.12 -12.11 4.13
CA ASP A 79 -6.04 -13.17 3.64
C ASP A 79 -5.29 -14.44 3.21
N LEU A 80 -3.97 -14.35 2.97
CA LEU A 80 -3.15 -15.55 2.68
C LEU A 80 -2.85 -16.36 3.93
N HIS A 81 -3.11 -15.81 5.12
CA HIS A 81 -2.68 -16.38 6.39
C HIS A 81 -1.19 -16.78 6.40
N LEU A 82 -0.38 -16.04 5.63
CA LEU A 82 1.04 -16.32 5.46
C LEU A 82 1.80 -15.59 6.57
N GLU A 83 2.32 -16.33 7.53
CA GLU A 83 3.12 -15.71 8.60
C GLU A 83 4.44 -15.16 8.04
N GLN A 84 5.02 -14.17 8.72
CA GLN A 84 6.29 -13.55 8.31
C GLN A 84 7.39 -14.58 8.02
N HIS A 85 7.49 -15.61 8.87
CA HIS A 85 8.51 -16.65 8.73
C HIS A 85 8.26 -17.55 7.51
N GLU A 86 7.00 -17.83 7.16
CA GLU A 86 6.62 -18.60 5.97
C GLU A 86 6.86 -17.81 4.69
N SER A 87 6.48 -16.52 4.69
CA SER A 87 6.79 -15.63 3.56
C SER A 87 8.29 -15.52 3.33
N LYS A 88 9.08 -15.41 4.40
CA LYS A 88 10.54 -15.39 4.30
C LYS A 88 11.11 -16.70 3.75
N LEU A 89 10.57 -17.84 4.15
CA LEU A 89 10.95 -19.15 3.58
C LEU A 89 10.68 -19.21 2.08
N TRP A 90 9.49 -18.79 1.65
CA TRP A 90 9.15 -18.72 0.22
C TRP A 90 10.06 -17.77 -0.55
N PHE A 91 10.35 -16.60 0.02
CA PHE A 91 11.30 -15.65 -0.55
C PHE A 91 12.67 -16.30 -0.74
N ASP A 92 13.21 -16.98 0.28
CA ASP A 92 14.55 -17.58 0.21
C ASP A 92 14.61 -18.68 -0.85
N LEU A 93 13.57 -19.52 -0.93
CA LEU A 93 13.44 -20.57 -1.94
C LEU A 93 13.36 -20.00 -3.36
N PHE A 94 12.51 -18.97 -3.57
CA PHE A 94 12.32 -18.37 -4.88
C PHE A 94 13.53 -17.53 -5.29
N SER A 95 14.20 -16.86 -4.34
CA SER A 95 15.44 -16.13 -4.59
C SER A 95 16.56 -17.06 -5.03
N GLN A 96 16.67 -18.26 -4.46
CA GLN A 96 17.66 -19.25 -4.91
C GLN A 96 17.37 -19.72 -6.33
N TYR A 97 16.11 -19.99 -6.65
CA TYR A 97 15.67 -20.38 -7.99
C TYR A 97 16.01 -19.31 -9.05
N LEU A 98 15.70 -18.04 -8.76
CA LEU A 98 15.98 -16.93 -9.68
C LEU A 98 17.48 -16.57 -9.80
N ALA A 99 18.28 -16.85 -8.75
CA ALA A 99 19.71 -16.60 -8.78
C ALA A 99 20.43 -17.45 -9.84
N GLU A 100 19.91 -18.63 -10.18
CA GLU A 100 20.43 -19.47 -11.29
C GLU A 100 20.36 -18.75 -12.65
N GLU A 101 19.40 -17.83 -12.81
CA GLU A 101 19.22 -17.01 -14.01
C GLU A 101 19.84 -15.61 -13.88
N GLY A 102 20.58 -15.36 -12.79
CA GLY A 102 21.22 -14.07 -12.51
C GLY A 102 20.27 -12.96 -12.08
N ALA A 103 19.04 -13.30 -11.67
CA ALA A 103 18.11 -12.34 -11.09
C ALA A 103 18.34 -12.16 -9.59
N VAL A 104 18.12 -10.94 -9.09
CA VAL A 104 18.34 -10.57 -7.69
C VAL A 104 17.01 -10.19 -7.07
N LEU A 105 16.72 -10.78 -5.90
CA LEU A 105 15.57 -10.42 -5.07
C LEU A 105 16.02 -9.72 -3.79
N TYR A 106 15.17 -8.83 -3.27
CA TYR A 106 15.32 -8.20 -1.97
C TYR A 106 14.02 -8.33 -1.17
N TYR A 107 14.14 -8.76 0.09
CA TYR A 107 12.99 -8.96 0.97
C TYR A 107 12.69 -7.67 1.73
N HIS A 108 11.51 -7.07 1.53
CA HIS A 108 11.06 -5.94 2.33
C HIS A 108 10.21 -6.41 3.51
N ASP A 109 9.10 -7.12 3.24
CA ASP A 109 8.20 -7.67 4.24
C ASP A 109 7.45 -8.92 3.70
N ALA A 110 6.47 -9.43 4.45
CA ALA A 110 5.72 -10.63 4.06
C ALA A 110 4.91 -10.48 2.75
N GLU A 111 4.50 -9.26 2.40
CA GLU A 111 3.59 -8.98 1.28
C GLU A 111 4.32 -8.32 0.09
N THR A 112 5.53 -7.82 0.33
CA THR A 112 6.28 -6.98 -0.60
C THR A 112 7.71 -7.48 -0.72
N TRP A 113 8.04 -8.03 -1.88
CA TRP A 113 9.42 -8.31 -2.28
C TRP A 113 9.81 -7.41 -3.45
N LEU A 114 11.10 -7.21 -3.65
CA LEU A 114 11.61 -6.44 -4.78
C LEU A 114 12.41 -7.35 -5.72
N LEU A 115 12.14 -7.24 -7.02
CA LEU A 115 12.88 -7.91 -8.10
C LEU A 115 13.73 -6.89 -8.84
N SER A 116 15.03 -7.15 -8.96
CA SER A 116 15.91 -6.29 -9.73
C SER A 116 15.62 -6.43 -11.23
N ASN A 117 15.42 -5.29 -11.89
CA ASN A 117 15.08 -5.20 -13.30
C ASN A 117 16.27 -4.72 -14.13
N HIS A 118 17.37 -5.48 -14.10
CA HIS A 118 18.60 -5.14 -14.84
C HIS A 118 18.39 -4.98 -16.35
N LYS A 119 17.39 -5.67 -16.91
CA LYS A 119 17.03 -5.62 -18.33
C LYS A 119 16.11 -4.44 -18.67
N ASN A 120 15.71 -3.62 -17.69
CA ASN A 120 14.76 -2.52 -17.83
C ASN A 120 13.49 -2.93 -18.60
N LEU A 121 12.96 -4.10 -18.28
CA LEU A 121 11.73 -4.61 -18.86
C LEU A 121 10.55 -3.83 -18.29
N PHE A 122 9.79 -3.21 -19.18
CA PHE A 122 8.58 -2.49 -18.81
C PHE A 122 7.50 -3.45 -18.31
N VAL A 123 6.79 -3.09 -17.25
CA VAL A 123 5.58 -3.80 -16.80
C VAL A 123 4.43 -2.82 -16.62
N ASN A 124 3.32 -3.08 -17.32
CA ASN A 124 2.07 -2.36 -17.12
C ASN A 124 1.10 -3.22 -16.32
N ALA A 125 1.28 -3.17 -15.00
CA ALA A 125 0.48 -3.91 -14.04
C ALA A 125 0.05 -3.00 -12.89
N LYS A 126 -1.21 -3.17 -12.48
CA LYS A 126 -1.78 -2.49 -11.31
C LYS A 126 -1.34 -3.20 -10.02
N PRO A 127 -1.35 -2.51 -8.86
CA PRO A 127 -1.23 -3.19 -7.57
C PRO A 127 -2.31 -4.27 -7.40
N PRO A 128 -2.00 -5.43 -6.80
CA PRO A 128 -2.93 -6.56 -6.74
C PRO A 128 -4.17 -6.26 -5.88
N TYR A 129 -4.10 -5.34 -4.92
CA TYR A 129 -5.24 -4.85 -4.15
C TYR A 129 -6.36 -4.26 -5.04
N ARG A 130 -6.02 -3.73 -6.22
CA ARG A 130 -7.00 -3.23 -7.20
C ARG A 130 -7.54 -4.31 -8.14
N LEU A 131 -7.00 -5.53 -8.07
CA LEU A 131 -7.32 -6.66 -8.94
C LEU A 131 -8.08 -7.77 -8.20
N LEU A 132 -8.25 -7.65 -6.88
CA LEU A 132 -8.97 -8.62 -6.06
C LEU A 132 -10.36 -8.92 -6.63
N HIS A 133 -10.65 -10.20 -6.81
CA HIS A 133 -11.91 -10.75 -7.34
C HIS A 133 -12.33 -10.20 -8.71
N GLN A 134 -11.38 -9.71 -9.50
CA GLN A 134 -11.61 -9.26 -10.88
C GLN A 134 -10.94 -10.21 -11.86
N SER A 135 -11.52 -10.29 -13.06
CA SER A 135 -10.91 -11.00 -14.18
C SER A 135 -9.54 -10.43 -14.48
N LEU A 136 -8.52 -11.30 -14.50
CA LEU A 136 -7.15 -10.94 -14.83
C LEU A 136 -6.89 -11.03 -16.33
N MET A 137 -7.81 -11.56 -17.14
CA MET A 137 -7.59 -11.69 -18.57
C MET A 137 -7.21 -10.36 -19.24
N PRO A 138 -7.90 -9.22 -18.98
CA PRO A 138 -7.47 -7.93 -19.53
C PRO A 138 -6.09 -7.51 -19.03
N GLU A 139 -5.81 -7.71 -17.75
CA GLU A 139 -4.57 -7.31 -17.09
C GLU A 139 -3.36 -8.11 -17.60
N LEU A 140 -3.53 -9.42 -17.75
CA LEU A 140 -2.53 -10.31 -18.33
C LEU A 140 -2.21 -9.94 -19.78
N THR A 141 -3.19 -9.52 -20.58
CA THR A 141 -2.92 -9.14 -21.99
C THR A 141 -2.14 -7.84 -22.14
N GLN A 142 -2.09 -7.00 -21.10
CA GLN A 142 -1.47 -5.68 -21.17
C GLN A 142 -0.15 -5.55 -20.41
N LEU A 143 0.33 -6.61 -19.73
CA LEU A 143 1.56 -6.59 -18.93
C LEU A 143 2.78 -6.11 -19.73
N ASP A 144 3.01 -6.73 -20.89
CA ASP A 144 4.03 -6.36 -21.85
C ASP A 144 3.69 -6.92 -23.24
N LYS A 145 4.51 -6.57 -24.25
CA LYS A 145 4.34 -7.01 -25.66
C LYS A 145 5.04 -8.33 -26.01
N THR A 146 5.91 -8.81 -25.13
CA THR A 146 6.85 -9.93 -25.33
C THR A 146 6.41 -11.23 -24.65
N MET A 147 5.32 -11.21 -23.88
CA MET A 147 4.85 -12.28 -23.01
C MET A 147 5.84 -12.64 -21.88
N HIS A 148 6.74 -11.72 -21.52
CA HIS A 148 7.78 -12.01 -20.53
C HIS A 148 7.18 -12.17 -19.13
N TRP A 149 6.36 -11.22 -18.70
CA TRP A 149 5.76 -11.25 -17.36
C TRP A 149 4.68 -12.33 -17.21
N GLN A 150 3.96 -12.67 -18.28
CA GLN A 150 3.01 -13.78 -18.30
C GLN A 150 3.75 -15.11 -18.09
N LYS A 151 4.91 -15.27 -18.75
CA LYS A 151 5.78 -16.43 -18.54
C LYS A 151 6.31 -16.45 -17.10
N PHE A 152 6.83 -15.33 -16.59
CA PHE A 152 7.30 -15.21 -15.22
C PHE A 152 6.23 -15.59 -14.18
N ILE A 153 5.00 -15.09 -14.34
CA ILE A 153 3.87 -15.42 -13.45
C ILE A 153 3.59 -16.93 -13.49
N THR A 154 3.53 -17.52 -14.69
CA THR A 154 3.30 -18.97 -14.86
C THR A 154 4.42 -19.78 -14.19
N GLU A 155 5.68 -19.39 -14.36
CA GLU A 155 6.83 -20.03 -13.72
C GLU A 155 6.77 -19.90 -12.19
N SER A 156 6.35 -18.75 -11.67
CA SER A 156 6.13 -18.57 -10.24
C SER A 156 5.05 -19.54 -9.72
N GLN A 157 3.93 -19.70 -10.43
CA GLN A 157 2.89 -20.63 -10.01
C GLN A 157 3.37 -22.09 -10.02
N MET A 158 4.10 -22.48 -11.07
CA MET A 158 4.70 -23.82 -11.15
C MET A 158 5.70 -24.05 -10.01
N PHE A 159 6.50 -23.03 -9.65
CA PHE A 159 7.44 -23.12 -8.55
C PHE A 159 6.73 -23.35 -7.21
N PHE A 160 5.70 -22.56 -6.91
CA PHE A 160 4.91 -22.72 -5.69
C PHE A 160 4.23 -24.11 -5.64
N ALA A 161 3.67 -24.58 -6.76
CA ALA A 161 3.07 -25.91 -6.84
C ALA A 161 4.08 -27.07 -6.69
N SER A 162 5.37 -26.83 -6.96
CA SER A 162 6.41 -27.86 -6.87
C SER A 162 6.85 -28.18 -5.44
N LYS A 163 6.54 -27.31 -4.46
CA LYS A 163 6.96 -27.49 -3.08
C LYS A 163 5.83 -28.14 -2.27
N PRO A 164 6.13 -29.17 -1.48
CA PRO A 164 5.17 -29.74 -0.54
C PRO A 164 5.00 -28.77 0.64
N ASN A 165 4.11 -27.79 0.55
CA ASN A 165 3.63 -27.01 1.70
C ASN A 165 2.28 -26.30 1.44
N GLN A 166 1.54 -26.11 2.53
CA GLN A 166 0.10 -25.82 2.61
C GLN A 166 -0.25 -24.32 2.67
N SER A 167 0.65 -23.42 2.24
CA SER A 167 0.31 -21.99 2.25
C SER A 167 -0.75 -21.68 1.19
N LEU A 168 -1.67 -20.76 1.49
CA LEU A 168 -2.64 -20.30 0.51
C LEU A 168 -1.95 -19.57 -0.66
N ALA A 169 -0.80 -18.92 -0.45
CA ALA A 169 -0.06 -18.33 -1.56
C ALA A 169 0.33 -19.39 -2.60
N ASN A 170 -0.02 -19.16 -3.87
CA ASN A 170 0.26 -20.08 -4.98
C ASN A 170 0.94 -19.42 -6.18
N GLY A 171 1.39 -18.17 -6.03
CA GLY A 171 2.14 -17.46 -7.06
C GLY A 171 2.52 -16.04 -6.63
N LEU A 172 3.16 -15.32 -7.56
CA LEU A 172 3.59 -13.94 -7.37
C LEU A 172 2.98 -13.04 -8.45
N TRP A 173 2.51 -11.86 -8.06
CA TRP A 173 2.11 -10.80 -9.00
C TRP A 173 3.20 -9.74 -9.08
N VAL A 174 3.59 -9.37 -10.31
CA VAL A 174 4.65 -8.39 -10.59
C VAL A 174 4.06 -7.04 -11.00
N TRP A 175 4.54 -5.95 -10.42
CA TRP A 175 4.03 -4.59 -10.66
C TRP A 175 5.02 -3.49 -10.23
N GLY A 176 4.60 -2.22 -10.32
CA GLY A 176 5.30 -1.09 -9.67
C GLY A 176 6.44 -0.45 -10.46
N ASP A 177 6.30 -0.32 -11.79
CA ASP A 177 7.33 0.27 -12.68
C ASP A 177 7.35 1.82 -12.68
N ALA A 178 6.42 2.47 -11.99
CA ALA A 178 6.40 3.92 -11.88
C ALA A 178 7.61 4.49 -11.13
N LYS A 179 8.00 5.73 -11.48
CA LYS A 179 9.11 6.45 -10.86
C LYS A 179 8.64 7.47 -9.84
N LEU A 180 9.42 7.62 -8.77
CA LEU A 180 9.23 8.69 -7.81
C LEU A 180 9.50 10.04 -8.49
N LYS A 181 8.68 11.03 -8.16
CA LYS A 181 8.93 12.42 -8.54
C LYS A 181 9.90 13.06 -7.55
N ASN A 182 10.43 14.21 -7.93
CA ASN A 182 11.21 15.05 -7.02
C ASN A 182 10.43 15.34 -5.72
N LYS A 183 11.17 15.50 -4.61
CA LYS A 183 10.59 15.83 -3.31
C LYS A 183 9.68 17.06 -3.40
N ILE A 184 8.52 16.96 -2.76
CA ILE A 184 7.56 18.06 -2.68
C ILE A 184 7.59 18.70 -1.29
N PRO A 185 7.46 20.03 -1.15
CA PRO A 185 7.41 20.70 0.14
C PRO A 185 5.99 20.58 0.72
N ILE A 186 5.64 19.39 1.20
CA ILE A 186 4.38 19.11 1.89
C ILE A 186 4.66 18.80 3.35
N ASN A 187 3.97 19.44 4.29
CA ASN A 187 4.19 19.16 5.71
C ASN A 187 3.58 17.80 6.06
N ILE A 188 4.45 16.85 6.38
CA ILE A 188 4.11 15.50 6.82
C ILE A 188 4.53 15.39 8.29
N CYS A 189 3.59 15.04 9.15
CA CYS A 189 3.91 14.62 10.51
C CYS A 189 3.87 13.09 10.57
N VAL A 190 4.91 12.50 11.16
CA VAL A 190 5.13 11.05 11.17
C VAL A 190 5.54 10.58 12.55
N ASP A 191 5.31 9.32 12.88
CA ASP A 191 6.05 8.71 13.98
C ASP A 191 7.46 8.25 13.56
N GLU A 192 8.19 7.66 14.49
CA GLU A 192 9.58 7.27 14.29
C GLU A 192 9.73 6.23 13.16
N HIS A 193 8.77 5.32 13.05
CA HIS A 193 8.80 4.23 12.07
C HIS A 193 8.81 4.77 10.64
N PHE A 194 8.01 5.80 10.35
CA PHE A 194 7.87 6.34 9.00
C PHE A 194 8.79 7.53 8.67
N TYR A 195 9.64 7.96 9.61
CA TYR A 195 10.43 9.19 9.46
C TYR A 195 11.35 9.15 8.24
N SER A 196 12.21 8.15 8.13
CA SER A 196 13.16 7.99 7.02
C SER A 196 12.45 7.81 5.68
N LEU A 197 11.35 7.06 5.65
CA LEU A 197 10.57 6.83 4.44
C LEU A 197 9.90 8.12 3.94
N ALA A 198 9.27 8.90 4.83
CA ALA A 198 8.62 10.14 4.45
C ALA A 198 9.62 11.20 3.94
N GLN A 199 10.86 11.19 4.45
CA GLN A 199 11.93 12.09 4.00
C GLN A 199 12.36 11.85 2.55
N ILE A 200 12.08 10.69 1.98
CA ILE A 200 12.32 10.41 0.55
C ILE A 200 11.34 11.21 -0.32
N CYS A 201 10.10 11.40 0.15
CA CYS A 201 9.02 12.03 -0.61
C CYS A 201 8.88 13.54 -0.35
N SER A 202 9.27 14.02 0.83
CA SER A 202 9.09 15.42 1.23
C SER A 202 10.34 16.03 1.86
N THR A 203 10.50 17.34 1.69
CA THR A 203 11.50 18.14 2.41
C THR A 203 11.00 18.66 3.75
N GLN A 204 9.71 18.49 4.06
CA GLN A 204 9.05 19.02 5.26
C GLN A 204 8.43 17.87 6.07
N VAL A 205 9.29 17.11 6.75
CA VAL A 205 8.89 15.98 7.57
C VAL A 205 9.22 16.26 9.03
N THR A 206 8.21 16.18 9.89
CA THR A 206 8.35 16.41 11.33
C THR A 206 7.98 15.15 12.09
N LEU A 207 8.83 14.76 13.05
CA LEU A 207 8.51 13.70 13.99
C LEU A 207 7.40 14.17 14.94
N TYR A 208 6.42 13.32 15.20
CA TYR A 208 5.30 13.61 16.06
C TYR A 208 5.76 13.93 17.49
N SER A 209 5.17 14.98 18.07
CA SER A 209 5.23 15.26 19.50
C SER A 209 3.89 15.83 19.96
N SER A 210 3.64 15.83 21.28
CA SER A 210 2.41 16.40 21.85
C SER A 210 2.24 17.90 21.61
N ASP A 211 3.32 18.60 21.27
CA ASP A 211 3.37 20.07 21.22
C ASP A 211 3.11 20.62 19.82
N ILE A 212 3.00 19.76 18.81
CA ILE A 212 2.74 20.19 17.44
C ILE A 212 1.30 20.71 17.30
N THR A 213 1.09 21.60 16.34
CA THR A 213 -0.26 22.00 15.91
C THR A 213 -0.67 21.17 14.68
N LEU A 214 -1.63 20.26 14.84
CA LEU A 214 -2.02 19.32 13.77
C LEU A 214 -2.39 20.03 12.46
N LYS A 215 -3.08 21.18 12.54
CA LYS A 215 -3.56 21.93 11.36
C LYS A 215 -2.47 22.38 10.40
N ASP A 216 -1.22 22.43 10.85
CA ASP A 216 -0.08 22.82 10.03
C ASP A 216 0.38 21.71 9.08
N TYR A 217 -0.14 20.48 9.25
CA TYR A 217 0.22 19.30 8.48
C TYR A 217 -0.86 18.91 7.47
N GLN A 218 -0.44 18.61 6.25
CA GLN A 218 -1.34 18.08 5.22
C GLN A 218 -1.53 16.56 5.37
N ILE A 219 -0.50 15.84 5.83
CA ILE A 219 -0.49 14.39 5.99
C ILE A 219 -0.01 14.04 7.41
N LEU A 220 -0.75 13.18 8.10
CA LEU A 220 -0.25 12.40 9.24
C LEU A 220 -0.02 10.97 8.76
N LEU A 221 1.15 10.39 9.03
CA LEU A 221 1.48 9.00 8.70
C LEU A 221 1.97 8.29 9.96
N LEU A 222 1.23 7.28 10.40
CA LEU A 222 1.36 6.68 11.73
C LEU A 222 1.27 5.16 11.66
N THR A 223 1.96 4.46 12.55
CA THR A 223 1.81 3.02 12.76
C THR A 223 0.45 2.73 13.41
N GLU A 224 0.11 3.47 14.47
CA GLU A 224 -1.17 3.33 15.15
C GLU A 224 -1.79 4.69 15.49
N PHE A 225 -3.12 4.74 15.53
CA PHE A 225 -3.84 5.93 15.99
C PHE A 225 -3.55 6.28 17.46
N SER A 226 -3.21 5.27 18.26
CA SER A 226 -2.87 5.35 19.68
C SER A 226 -1.59 6.16 19.94
N MET A 227 -0.71 6.30 18.94
CA MET A 227 0.53 7.08 19.02
C MET A 227 0.26 8.58 19.26
N LEU A 228 -0.91 9.08 18.87
CA LEU A 228 -1.30 10.45 19.11
C LEU A 228 -1.77 10.65 20.56
N SER A 229 -1.46 11.80 21.14
CA SER A 229 -2.02 12.22 22.43
C SER A 229 -3.55 12.22 22.39
N GLU A 230 -4.19 11.96 23.54
CA GLU A 230 -5.66 11.99 23.62
C GLU A 230 -6.25 13.32 23.11
N GLN A 231 -5.54 14.43 23.33
CA GLN A 231 -5.94 15.74 22.85
C GLN A 231 -6.01 15.78 21.32
N HIS A 232 -4.96 15.31 20.64
CA HIS A 232 -4.90 15.24 19.18
C HIS A 232 -5.90 14.24 18.59
N GLN A 233 -6.11 13.10 19.25
CA GLN A 233 -7.16 12.16 18.85
C GLN A 233 -8.56 12.83 18.90
N LYS A 234 -8.84 13.59 19.98
CA LYS A 234 -10.10 14.35 20.12
C LYS A 234 -10.21 15.51 19.14
N GLU A 235 -9.09 16.14 18.77
CA GLU A 235 -9.04 17.22 17.78
C GLU A 235 -9.36 16.70 16.37
N LEU A 236 -8.73 15.61 15.93
CA LEU A 236 -8.95 15.02 14.60
C LEU A 236 -10.42 14.63 14.38
N LYS A 237 -11.09 14.10 15.40
CA LYS A 237 -12.53 13.77 15.36
C LYS A 237 -13.43 14.99 15.11
N LYS A 238 -12.93 16.21 15.32
CA LYS A 238 -13.66 17.48 15.08
C LYS A 238 -13.28 18.14 13.75
N MET A 239 -12.24 17.65 13.07
CA MET A 239 -11.71 18.21 11.83
C MET A 239 -12.31 17.54 10.59
N SER A 240 -12.14 18.22 9.44
CA SER A 240 -12.35 17.60 8.13
C SER A 240 -11.11 16.78 7.76
N VAL A 241 -11.25 15.46 7.78
CA VAL A 241 -10.13 14.51 7.65
C VAL A 241 -10.48 13.40 6.68
N HIS A 242 -9.53 13.02 5.83
CA HIS A 242 -9.58 11.81 5.03
C HIS A 242 -8.71 10.76 5.74
N TRP A 243 -9.34 9.69 6.19
CA TRP A 243 -8.75 8.59 6.93
C TRP A 243 -8.46 7.45 5.97
N TYR A 244 -7.24 6.95 6.02
CA TYR A 244 -6.77 5.82 5.23
C TYR A 244 -6.15 4.81 6.20
N TRP A 245 -6.77 3.64 6.29
CA TRP A 245 -6.33 2.47 7.02
C TRP A 245 -5.98 1.40 5.99
N ASN A 246 -5.28 0.33 6.37
CA ASN A 246 -4.90 -0.71 5.41
C ASN A 246 -6.14 -1.32 4.74
N ASN A 247 -7.16 -1.68 5.53
CA ASN A 247 -8.38 -2.33 5.04
C ASN A 247 -9.49 -1.37 4.57
N LEU A 248 -9.52 -0.09 4.99
CA LEU A 248 -10.63 0.81 4.66
C LEU A 248 -10.23 2.29 4.64
N ALA A 249 -11.02 3.11 3.94
CA ALA A 249 -10.83 4.55 3.91
C ALA A 249 -12.17 5.30 3.99
N TYR A 250 -12.17 6.46 4.62
CA TYR A 250 -13.36 7.30 4.75
C TYR A 250 -13.01 8.76 4.99
N SER A 251 -13.98 9.67 4.80
CA SER A 251 -13.84 11.08 5.16
C SER A 251 -14.85 11.49 6.21
N THR A 252 -14.40 12.27 7.18
CA THR A 252 -15.23 12.94 8.18
C THR A 252 -15.27 14.42 7.88
N SER A 253 -16.42 15.05 8.09
CA SER A 253 -16.56 16.51 8.01
C SER A 253 -16.55 17.11 9.41
N ALA A 254 -16.06 18.34 9.53
CA ALA A 254 -16.14 19.07 10.77
C ALA A 254 -17.61 19.22 11.19
N HIS A 255 -17.92 18.96 12.46
CA HIS A 255 -19.26 19.19 12.99
C HIS A 255 -19.63 20.66 12.77
N SER A 256 -20.55 20.94 11.84
CA SER A 256 -20.84 22.30 11.43
C SER A 256 -21.42 23.07 12.61
N TRP A 257 -20.71 24.13 13.03
CA TRP A 257 -21.20 25.07 14.04
C TRP A 257 -22.60 25.64 13.68
N TYR A 258 -22.92 25.69 12.39
CA TYR A 258 -24.25 26.08 11.88
C TYR A 258 -25.38 25.18 12.39
N THR A 259 -25.21 23.85 12.45
CA THR A 259 -26.27 22.97 13.00
C THR A 259 -26.55 23.25 14.48
N ARG A 260 -25.57 23.77 15.21
CA ARG A 260 -25.71 24.18 16.62
C ARG A 260 -26.45 25.51 16.77
N LEU A 261 -26.26 26.43 15.83
CA LEU A 261 -26.93 27.74 15.80
C LEU A 261 -28.39 27.64 15.37
N TRP A 262 -28.68 26.80 14.36
CA TRP A 262 -30.05 26.50 13.94
C TRP A 262 -30.86 25.80 15.03
N ARG A 263 -30.27 24.86 15.79
CA ARG A 263 -30.95 24.26 16.95
C ARG A 263 -31.22 25.24 18.09
N LYS A 264 -30.37 26.26 18.29
CA LYS A 264 -30.62 27.33 19.26
C LYS A 264 -31.72 28.29 18.83
N LEU A 265 -31.87 28.54 17.52
CA LEU A 265 -32.92 29.40 16.98
C LEU A 265 -34.29 28.70 16.91
N ILE A 266 -34.33 27.39 16.65
CA ILE A 266 -35.57 26.63 16.54
C ILE A 266 -36.16 26.24 17.90
N HIS A 267 -35.37 26.21 18.98
CA HIS A 267 -35.87 26.02 20.36
C HIS A 267 -36.18 27.33 21.11
N ALA A 268 -36.19 28.47 20.41
CA ALA A 268 -36.57 29.78 20.97
C ALA A 268 -38.00 30.22 20.57
N TYR A 269 -38.82 29.31 20.04
CA TYR A 269 -40.24 29.51 19.75
C TYR A 269 -41.09 28.40 20.37
#